data_AF-A0A524PKQ2-F1
#
_entry.id   AF-A0A524PKQ2-F1
#
_cell.length_a   1.000
_cell.length_b   1.000
_cell.length_c   1.000
_cell.angle_alpha   90.00
_cell.angle_beta   90.00
_cell.angle_gamma   90.00
#
_symmetry.space_group_name_H-M   'P 1'
#
loop_
_entity.id
_entity.type
_entity.pdbx_description
1 polymer ?
#
loop_
_entity_poly.entity_id
_entity_poly.type
_entity_poly.pdbx_seq_one_letter_code
_entity_poly.pdbx_strand_id
1 'polypeptide(L)'
;MTPDDAGIRSDSPGVPQPAYTAPVMDPEPMRLALKRLGLLHEGEEATLTPLTGGIASDIWKVDLPRRTVCIKRALHRLKVKADWFVPIERNQYEWLYYEIADRAAPGAAPRILARDTEMYLFVMEYLEPQHYPLWKLELHDGLADSCFAAQVGRRLGTIHSYTASHRDIADQFPTDAIFYASRMESYLEAAAR
;
A
#
# COMPACT_ATOMS: atom_id res chain seq x y z
N MET A 1 35.75 -45.80 31.62
CA MET A 1 34.39 -45.64 32.19
C MET A 1 33.77 -44.48 31.44
N THR A 2 32.80 -44.81 30.58
CA THR A 2 32.06 -44.00 29.59
C THR A 2 31.31 -42.80 30.22
N PRO A 3 30.84 -41.78 29.47
CA PRO A 3 29.97 -41.89 28.28
C PRO A 3 30.44 -41.08 27.04
N ASP A 4 30.35 -41.62 25.83
CA ASP A 4 29.15 -41.84 24.98
C ASP A 4 28.49 -40.51 24.56
N ASP A 5 29.02 -39.96 23.46
CA ASP A 5 28.47 -38.83 22.72
C ASP A 5 27.57 -39.39 21.61
N ALA A 6 26.33 -39.73 21.98
CA ALA A 6 25.32 -40.21 21.05
C ALA A 6 24.60 -39.02 20.42
N GLY A 7 25.02 -38.67 19.21
CA GLY A 7 24.34 -37.70 18.37
C GLY A 7 22.91 -38.15 18.04
N ILE A 8 21.95 -37.29 18.35
CA ILE A 8 20.59 -37.35 17.77
C ILE A 8 20.52 -36.24 16.73
N ARG A 9 20.93 -36.55 15.49
CA ARG A 9 20.52 -35.74 14.33
C ARG A 9 19.09 -36.13 13.98
N SER A 10 18.17 -35.26 14.36
CA SER A 10 16.78 -35.29 13.90
C SER A 10 16.74 -34.74 12.46
N ASP A 11 17.19 -35.52 11.48
CA ASP A 11 16.93 -35.26 10.06
C ASP A 11 15.59 -35.90 9.68
N SER A 12 14.50 -35.23 10.06
CA SER A 12 13.22 -35.46 9.37
C SER A 12 13.22 -34.55 8.13
N PRO A 13 13.15 -35.10 6.90
CA PRO A 13 12.99 -34.26 5.72
C PRO A 13 11.68 -33.50 5.84
N GLY A 14 11.79 -32.19 6.04
CA GLY A 14 10.64 -31.30 6.16
C GLY A 14 9.73 -31.50 4.95
N VAL A 15 8.47 -31.83 5.21
CA VAL A 15 7.43 -31.89 4.18
C VAL A 15 7.52 -30.59 3.37
N PRO A 16 7.67 -30.64 2.03
CA PRO A 16 7.65 -29.44 1.21
C PRO A 16 6.33 -28.71 1.46
N GLN A 17 6.40 -27.57 2.14
CA GLN A 17 5.23 -26.71 2.29
C GLN A 17 4.82 -26.26 0.89
N PRO A 18 3.53 -26.40 0.52
CA PRO A 18 3.07 -25.94 -0.77
C PRO A 18 3.43 -24.46 -0.95
N ALA A 19 3.88 -24.11 -2.16
CA ALA A 19 4.12 -22.71 -2.51
C ALA A 19 2.84 -21.91 -2.25
N TYR A 20 2.96 -20.79 -1.53
CA TYR A 20 1.83 -19.89 -1.32
C TYR A 20 1.39 -19.34 -2.69
N THR A 21 0.23 -19.79 -3.15
CA THR A 21 -0.42 -19.23 -4.33
C THR A 21 -1.32 -18.10 -3.84
N ALA A 22 -1.06 -16.87 -4.30
CA ALA A 22 -1.94 -15.75 -4.02
C ALA A 22 -3.35 -16.07 -4.57
N PRO A 23 -4.41 -15.75 -3.81
CA PRO A 23 -5.77 -16.02 -4.27
C PRO A 23 -6.05 -15.25 -5.57
N VAL A 24 -6.82 -15.88 -6.47
CA VAL A 24 -7.33 -15.22 -7.68
C VAL A 24 -8.14 -14.01 -7.25
N MET A 25 -7.82 -12.85 -7.83
CA MET A 25 -8.51 -11.61 -7.52
C MET A 25 -9.78 -11.51 -8.37
N ASP A 26 -10.94 -11.57 -7.71
CA ASP A 26 -12.26 -11.37 -8.34
C ASP A 26 -12.48 -9.87 -8.62
N PRO A 27 -12.71 -9.43 -9.87
CA PRO A 27 -12.95 -8.04 -10.20
C PRO A 27 -14.33 -7.52 -9.80
N GLU A 28 -15.33 -8.38 -9.58
CA GLU A 28 -16.72 -7.96 -9.39
C GLU A 28 -16.96 -7.03 -8.19
N PRO A 29 -16.35 -7.25 -7.00
CA PRO A 29 -16.47 -6.30 -5.90
C PRO A 29 -16.00 -4.88 -6.24
N MET A 30 -14.96 -4.76 -7.06
CA MET A 30 -14.41 -3.48 -7.52
C MET A 30 -15.30 -2.86 -8.58
N ARG A 31 -15.87 -3.66 -9.50
CA ARG A 31 -16.85 -3.20 -10.49
C ARG A 31 -18.09 -2.63 -9.82
N LEU A 32 -18.63 -3.32 -8.81
CA LEU A 32 -19.77 -2.85 -8.03
C LEU A 32 -19.45 -1.56 -7.26
N ALA A 33 -18.25 -1.44 -6.70
CA ALA A 33 -17.81 -0.21 -6.05
C ALA A 33 -17.74 0.96 -7.05
N LEU A 34 -17.21 0.76 -8.25
CA LEU A 34 -17.19 1.81 -9.29
C LEU A 34 -18.60 2.30 -9.65
N LYS A 35 -19.58 1.39 -9.72
CA LYS A 35 -21.00 1.74 -9.93
C LYS A 35 -21.57 2.56 -8.77
N ARG A 36 -21.37 2.10 -7.52
CA ARG A 36 -21.82 2.83 -6.32
C ARG A 36 -21.21 4.23 -6.22
N LEU A 37 -19.96 4.37 -6.61
CA LEU A 37 -19.23 5.65 -6.62
C LEU A 37 -19.57 6.53 -7.83
N GLY A 38 -20.46 6.09 -8.73
CA GLY A 38 -20.85 6.85 -9.92
C GLY A 38 -19.74 6.99 -10.96
N LEU A 39 -18.72 6.13 -10.92
CA LEU A 39 -17.58 6.13 -11.83
C LEU A 39 -17.76 5.20 -13.03
N LEU A 40 -18.73 4.29 -12.97
CA LEU A 40 -19.11 3.38 -14.04
C LEU A 40 -20.64 3.34 -14.12
N HIS A 41 -21.20 3.72 -15.27
CA HIS A 41 -22.65 3.78 -15.49
C HIS A 41 -23.21 2.48 -16.08
N GLU A 42 -24.53 2.35 -16.13
CA GLU A 42 -25.19 1.22 -16.81
C GLU A 42 -24.85 1.21 -18.30
N GLY A 43 -24.56 0.02 -18.83
CA GLY A 43 -24.14 -0.16 -20.22
C GLY A 43 -22.69 0.22 -20.52
N GLU A 44 -21.97 0.84 -19.58
CA GLU A 44 -20.53 1.10 -19.74
C GLU A 44 -19.71 -0.15 -19.37
N GLU A 45 -18.67 -0.40 -20.17
CA GLU A 45 -17.69 -1.45 -19.89
C GLU A 45 -16.46 -0.89 -19.17
N ALA A 46 -15.85 -1.73 -18.35
CA ALA A 46 -14.57 -1.44 -17.71
C ALA A 46 -13.70 -2.69 -17.67
N THR A 47 -12.43 -2.54 -18.01
CA THR A 47 -11.41 -3.58 -17.88
C THR A 47 -10.69 -3.38 -16.56
N LEU A 48 -10.70 -4.41 -15.71
CA LEU A 48 -10.04 -4.39 -14.41
C LEU A 48 -8.85 -5.35 -14.45
N THR A 49 -7.64 -4.82 -14.30
CA THR A 49 -6.40 -5.59 -14.27
C THR A 49 -5.79 -5.54 -12.88
N PRO A 50 -5.60 -6.68 -12.19
CA PRO A 50 -4.97 -6.68 -10.87
C PRO A 50 -3.49 -6.31 -11.00
N LEU A 51 -3.02 -5.41 -10.13
CA LEU A 51 -1.62 -5.02 -10.02
C LEU A 51 -0.98 -5.78 -8.86
N THR A 52 0.22 -6.29 -9.10
CA THR A 52 0.99 -7.10 -8.14
C THR A 52 2.10 -6.29 -7.48
N GLY A 53 2.82 -6.91 -6.53
CA GLY A 53 4.00 -6.31 -5.89
C GLY A 53 3.78 -5.75 -4.48
N GLY A 54 2.52 -5.59 -4.05
CA GLY A 54 2.16 -5.23 -2.68
C GLY A 54 1.54 -6.40 -1.91
N ILE A 55 1.79 -6.47 -0.60
CA ILE A 55 1.19 -7.51 0.27
C ILE A 55 -0.06 -7.04 1.01
N ALA A 56 -0.22 -5.72 1.18
CA ALA A 56 -1.22 -5.19 2.10
C ALA A 56 -2.57 -4.87 1.46
N SER A 57 -2.61 -4.64 0.15
CA SER A 57 -3.81 -4.17 -0.53
C SER A 57 -4.06 -4.94 -1.81
N ASP A 58 -5.31 -4.98 -2.21
CA ASP A 58 -5.67 -5.22 -3.60
C ASP A 58 -5.53 -3.91 -4.36
N ILE A 59 -4.78 -3.95 -5.45
CA ILE A 59 -4.57 -2.80 -6.32
C ILE A 59 -5.02 -3.19 -7.71
N TRP A 60 -5.78 -2.32 -8.36
CA TRP A 60 -6.34 -2.57 -9.69
C TRP A 60 -6.08 -1.36 -10.59
N LYS A 61 -5.55 -1.62 -11.79
CA LYS A 61 -5.70 -0.70 -12.91
C LYS A 61 -7.10 -0.91 -13.47
N VAL A 62 -7.82 0.18 -13.68
CA VAL A 62 -9.17 0.16 -14.24
C VAL A 62 -9.21 1.07 -15.44
N ASP A 63 -9.40 0.49 -16.62
CA ASP A 63 -9.64 1.21 -17.85
C ASP A 63 -11.16 1.45 -17.97
N LEU A 64 -11.59 2.68 -17.69
CA LEU A 64 -12.97 3.17 -17.88
C LEU A 64 -13.10 3.82 -19.26
N PRO A 65 -14.32 4.04 -19.78
CA PRO A 65 -14.51 4.57 -21.14
C PRO A 65 -13.80 5.89 -21.45
N ARG A 66 -13.57 6.72 -20.42
CA ARG A 66 -13.01 8.08 -20.56
C ARG A 66 -11.65 8.29 -19.92
N ARG A 67 -11.17 7.34 -19.10
CA ARG A 67 -9.93 7.49 -18.34
C ARG A 67 -9.49 6.17 -17.72
N THR A 68 -8.21 6.08 -17.38
CA THR A 68 -7.69 5.01 -16.52
C THR A 68 -7.60 5.51 -15.08
N VAL A 69 -8.00 4.67 -14.13
CA VAL A 69 -7.92 4.94 -12.70
C VAL A 69 -7.30 3.77 -11.95
N CYS A 70 -6.85 4.01 -10.74
CA CYS A 70 -6.35 2.98 -9.83
C CYS A 70 -7.35 2.80 -8.68
N ILE A 71 -7.73 1.56 -8.38
CA ILE A 71 -8.42 1.23 -7.12
C ILE A 71 -7.39 0.66 -6.15
N LYS A 72 -7.43 1.11 -4.90
CA LYS A 72 -6.70 0.48 -3.80
C LYS A 72 -7.67 0.12 -2.68
N ARG A 73 -7.72 -1.18 -2.34
CA ARG A 73 -8.56 -1.74 -1.27
C ARG A 73 -7.69 -2.36 -0.19
N ALA A 74 -7.94 -2.00 1.07
CA ALA A 74 -7.22 -2.60 2.19
C ALA A 74 -7.60 -4.07 2.39
N LEU A 75 -6.61 -4.90 2.75
CA LEU A 75 -6.83 -6.28 3.14
C LEU A 75 -6.65 -6.45 4.65
N HIS A 76 -7.56 -7.21 5.24
CA HIS A 76 -7.47 -7.61 6.64
C HIS A 76 -6.32 -8.59 6.87
N ARG A 77 -6.08 -9.53 5.93
CA ARG A 77 -4.95 -10.46 5.94
C ARG A 77 -3.96 -10.11 4.84
N LEU A 78 -2.70 -9.91 5.19
CA LEU A 78 -1.64 -9.62 4.22
C LEU A 78 -1.36 -10.84 3.32
N LYS A 79 -0.97 -10.59 2.06
CA LYS A 79 -0.59 -11.61 1.07
C LYS A 79 0.80 -12.19 1.34
N VAL A 80 0.99 -12.77 2.52
CA VAL A 80 2.25 -13.41 2.96
C VAL A 80 1.97 -14.83 3.46
N LYS A 81 3.03 -15.63 3.62
CA LYS A 81 2.93 -17.02 4.11
C LYS A 81 2.39 -17.11 5.53
N ALA A 82 2.84 -16.20 6.40
CA ALA A 82 2.41 -16.15 7.79
C ALA A 82 0.99 -15.57 7.90
N ASP A 83 0.26 -15.99 8.93
CA ASP A 83 -0.99 -15.34 9.29
C ASP A 83 -0.70 -13.98 9.93
N TRP A 84 -0.80 -12.95 9.08
CA TRP A 84 -0.56 -11.57 9.46
C TRP A 84 -1.78 -10.73 9.14
N PHE A 85 -2.43 -10.26 10.21
CA PHE A 85 -3.60 -9.43 10.15
C PHE A 85 -3.29 -7.98 10.54
N VAL A 86 -3.90 -7.04 9.83
CA VAL A 86 -3.80 -5.60 10.11
C VAL A 86 -5.18 -4.94 10.05
N PRO A 87 -5.44 -3.91 10.87
CA PRO A 87 -6.68 -3.15 10.79
C PRO A 87 -6.91 -2.56 9.39
N ILE A 88 -8.12 -2.71 8.86
CA ILE A 88 -8.48 -2.25 7.50
C ILE A 88 -8.82 -0.76 7.47
N GLU A 89 -9.15 -0.19 8.62
CA GLU A 89 -9.37 1.23 8.89
C GLU A 89 -8.15 2.07 8.51
N ARG A 90 -6.96 1.46 8.40
CA ARG A 90 -5.77 2.10 7.83
C ARG A 90 -5.98 2.70 6.44
N ASN A 91 -6.97 2.20 5.67
CA ASN A 91 -7.37 2.79 4.40
C ASN A 91 -7.83 4.25 4.54
N GLN A 92 -8.54 4.57 5.63
CA GLN A 92 -9.00 5.92 5.92
C GLN A 92 -7.82 6.87 6.13
N TYR A 93 -6.82 6.46 6.90
CA TYR A 93 -5.64 7.28 7.15
C TYR A 93 -4.78 7.46 5.91
N GLU A 94 -4.74 6.46 5.02
CA GLU A 94 -4.11 6.62 3.71
C GLU A 94 -4.84 7.64 2.84
N TRP A 95 -6.18 7.62 2.82
CA TRP A 95 -6.98 8.64 2.15
C TRP A 95 -6.71 10.04 2.71
N LEU A 96 -6.74 10.20 4.04
CA LEU A 96 -6.49 11.48 4.71
C LEU A 96 -5.07 11.98 4.41
N TYR A 97 -4.08 11.08 4.40
CA TYR A 97 -2.72 11.43 4.01
C TYR A 97 -2.66 11.99 2.58
N TYR A 98 -3.35 11.38 1.60
CA TYR A 98 -3.39 11.94 0.24
C TYR A 98 -4.00 13.34 0.20
N GLU A 99 -5.10 13.60 0.93
CA GLU A 99 -5.70 14.94 1.01
C GLU A 99 -4.74 15.97 1.61
N ILE A 100 -4.02 15.59 2.67
CA ILE A 100 -3.05 16.47 3.33
C ILE A 100 -1.84 16.71 2.43
N ALA A 101 -1.31 15.66 1.79
CA ALA A 101 -0.16 15.76 0.90
C ALA A 101 -0.46 16.66 -0.31
N ASP A 102 -1.66 16.59 -0.88
CA ASP A 102 -2.08 17.45 -1.99
C ASP A 102 -2.15 18.93 -1.56
N ARG A 103 -2.67 19.21 -0.35
CA ARG A 103 -2.69 20.58 0.20
C ARG A 103 -1.28 21.11 0.52
N ALA A 104 -0.44 20.26 1.10
CA ALA A 104 0.89 20.66 1.56
C ALA A 104 1.88 20.81 0.40
N ALA A 105 1.87 19.87 -0.54
CA ALA A 105 2.81 19.79 -1.65
C ALA A 105 2.10 19.22 -2.90
N PRO A 106 1.34 20.04 -3.64
CA PRO A 106 0.62 19.59 -4.83
C PRO A 106 1.48 18.77 -5.80
N GLY A 107 0.92 17.67 -6.29
CA GLY A 107 1.61 16.72 -7.17
C GLY A 107 2.70 15.87 -6.49
N ALA A 108 2.80 15.87 -5.16
CA ALA A 108 3.65 14.91 -4.43
C ALA A 108 3.02 13.52 -4.34
N ALA A 109 1.73 13.38 -4.62
CA ALA A 109 0.99 12.14 -4.54
C ALA A 109 -0.13 12.09 -5.62
N PRO A 110 -0.61 10.90 -6.03
CA PRO A 110 -1.74 10.75 -6.93
C PRO A 110 -2.99 11.48 -6.42
N ARG A 111 -3.73 12.09 -7.34
CA ARG A 111 -5.02 12.69 -6.99
C ARG A 111 -6.05 11.62 -6.67
N ILE A 112 -6.70 11.74 -5.51
CA ILE A 112 -7.84 10.89 -5.13
C ILE A 112 -9.12 11.35 -5.84
N LEU A 113 -9.99 10.39 -6.16
CA LEU A 113 -11.17 10.61 -7.02
C LEU A 113 -12.48 10.28 -6.30
N ALA A 114 -12.51 9.17 -5.55
CA ALA A 114 -13.68 8.72 -4.81
C ALA A 114 -13.27 7.69 -3.74
N ARG A 115 -14.09 7.52 -2.70
CA ARG A 115 -13.87 6.53 -1.64
C ARG A 115 -15.16 5.79 -1.31
N ASP A 116 -15.04 4.48 -1.13
CA ASP A 116 -16.08 3.63 -0.55
C ASP A 116 -15.59 3.18 0.83
N THR A 117 -16.15 3.79 1.88
CA THR A 117 -15.76 3.53 3.27
C THR A 117 -16.23 2.17 3.77
N GLU A 118 -17.33 1.64 3.22
CA GLU A 118 -17.84 0.32 3.61
C GLU A 118 -16.92 -0.79 3.10
N MET A 119 -16.36 -0.60 1.90
CA MET A 119 -15.43 -1.55 1.28
C MET A 119 -13.95 -1.25 1.56
N TYR A 120 -13.64 -0.23 2.37
CA TYR A 120 -12.27 0.21 2.68
C TYR A 120 -11.39 0.34 1.43
N LEU A 121 -11.93 1.02 0.42
CA LEU A 121 -11.23 1.28 -0.83
C LEU A 121 -11.36 2.74 -1.25
N PHE A 122 -10.39 3.19 -2.04
CA PHE A 122 -10.49 4.44 -2.76
C PHE A 122 -10.03 4.28 -4.20
N VAL A 123 -10.51 5.19 -5.03
CA VAL A 123 -10.14 5.35 -6.43
C VAL A 123 -9.28 6.59 -6.55
N MET A 124 -8.14 6.47 -7.22
CA MET A 124 -7.18 7.54 -7.45
C MET A 124 -6.74 7.55 -8.91
N GLU A 125 -6.01 8.60 -9.29
CA GLU A 125 -5.22 8.66 -10.51
C GLU A 125 -4.38 7.38 -10.69
N TYR A 126 -4.36 6.87 -11.93
CA TYR A 126 -3.41 5.83 -12.31
C TYR A 126 -2.13 6.48 -12.86
N LEU A 127 -1.00 6.14 -12.26
CA LEU A 127 0.32 6.58 -12.68
C LEU A 127 0.90 5.57 -13.66
N GLU A 128 1.02 5.96 -14.94
CA GLU A 128 1.60 5.09 -15.97
C GLU A 128 3.08 4.79 -15.69
N PRO A 129 3.49 3.51 -15.53
CA PRO A 129 4.84 3.14 -15.13
C PRO A 129 5.95 3.65 -16.05
N GLN A 130 5.65 3.92 -17.33
CA GLN A 130 6.60 4.49 -18.28
C GLN A 130 6.98 5.94 -17.93
N HIS A 131 6.07 6.67 -17.30
CA HIS A 131 6.30 8.05 -16.85
C HIS A 131 6.62 8.12 -15.34
N TYR A 132 6.19 7.12 -14.58
CA TYR A 132 6.36 7.02 -13.14
C TYR A 132 7.05 5.69 -12.77
N PRO A 133 8.33 5.52 -13.10
CA PRO A 133 9.06 4.31 -12.76
C PRO A 133 9.19 4.15 -11.25
N LEU A 134 9.31 2.91 -10.79
CA LEU A 134 9.56 2.63 -9.38
C LEU A 134 11.02 2.98 -9.06
N TRP A 135 11.22 4.04 -8.27
CA TRP A 135 12.56 4.51 -7.90
C TRP A 135 13.44 3.41 -7.28
N LYS A 136 12.85 2.44 -6.57
CA LYS A 136 13.61 1.28 -6.03
C LYS A 136 14.28 0.42 -7.11
N LEU A 137 13.66 0.31 -8.29
CA LEU A 137 14.22 -0.45 -9.41
C LEU A 137 15.35 0.36 -10.06
N GLU A 138 15.15 1.65 -10.27
CA GLU A 138 16.19 2.56 -10.75
C GLU A 138 17.43 2.51 -9.84
N LEU A 139 17.24 2.62 -8.52
CA LEU A 139 18.33 2.54 -7.54
C LEU A 139 19.03 1.18 -7.56
N HIS A 140 18.27 0.08 -7.68
CA HIS A 140 18.84 -1.26 -7.80
C HIS A 140 19.70 -1.40 -9.07
N ASP A 141 19.27 -0.78 -10.17
CA ASP A 141 19.98 -0.77 -11.45
C ASP A 141 21.12 0.28 -11.50
N GLY A 142 21.43 0.93 -10.37
CA GLY A 142 22.51 1.91 -10.23
C GLY A 142 22.18 3.31 -10.75
N LEU A 143 20.91 3.58 -11.09
CA LEU A 143 20.43 4.88 -11.54
C LEU A 143 20.08 5.75 -10.33
N ALA A 144 21.10 6.43 -9.78
CA ALA A 144 20.95 7.34 -8.65
C ALA A 144 21.07 8.81 -9.08
N ASP A 145 19.92 9.47 -9.32
CA ASP A 145 19.87 10.91 -9.60
C ASP A 145 19.78 11.73 -8.30
N SER A 146 20.87 12.45 -7.98
CA SER A 146 20.93 13.34 -6.82
C SER A 146 19.97 14.54 -6.89
N CYS A 147 19.66 15.04 -8.08
CA CYS A 147 18.70 16.13 -8.28
C CYS A 147 17.28 15.64 -8.00
N PHE A 148 16.95 14.42 -8.42
CA PHE A 148 15.68 13.77 -8.07
C PHE A 148 15.59 13.52 -6.55
N ALA A 149 16.62 12.97 -5.93
CA ALA A 149 16.67 12.77 -4.48
C ALA A 149 16.44 14.08 -3.69
N ALA A 150 17.06 15.18 -4.13
CA ALA A 150 16.85 16.49 -3.54
C ALA A 150 15.39 16.99 -3.70
N GLN A 151 14.72 16.68 -4.81
CA GLN A 151 13.30 16.99 -5.01
C GLN A 151 12.40 16.21 -4.06
N VAL A 152 12.67 14.90 -3.89
CA VAL A 152 11.97 14.05 -2.91
C VAL A 152 12.14 14.62 -1.50
N GLY A 153 13.38 14.94 -1.11
CA GLY A 153 13.67 15.53 0.20
C GLY A 153 12.94 16.84 0.45
N ARG A 154 12.88 17.74 -0.54
CA ARG A 154 12.11 19.00 -0.45
C ARG A 154 10.62 18.73 -0.26
N ARG A 155 10.02 17.83 -1.04
CA ARG A 155 8.58 17.51 -0.93
C ARG A 155 8.23 16.91 0.43
N LEU A 156 9.03 15.97 0.91
CA LEU A 156 8.87 15.40 2.25
C LEU A 156 8.98 16.48 3.33
N GLY A 157 10.01 17.33 3.25
CA GLY A 157 10.20 18.45 4.17
C GLY A 157 9.01 19.42 4.19
N THR A 158 8.43 19.74 3.03
CA THR A 158 7.23 20.55 2.92
C THR A 158 6.02 19.88 3.59
N ILE A 159 5.77 18.60 3.32
CA ILE A 159 4.66 17.86 3.94
C ILE A 159 4.80 17.82 5.46
N HIS A 160 6.00 17.48 5.97
CA HIS A 160 6.26 17.45 7.40
C HIS A 160 6.15 18.82 8.06
N SER A 161 6.64 19.89 7.42
CA SER A 161 6.53 21.25 7.97
C SER A 161 5.06 21.72 8.00
N TYR A 162 4.29 21.35 6.98
CA TYR A 162 2.86 21.63 6.93
C TYR A 162 2.13 20.91 8.07
N THR A 163 2.34 19.61 8.25
CA THR A 163 1.64 18.86 9.31
C THR A 163 2.10 19.28 10.71
N ALA A 164 3.38 19.60 10.91
CA ALA A 164 3.89 20.09 12.20
C ALA A 164 3.31 21.44 12.64
N SER A 165 2.89 22.28 11.69
CA SER A 165 2.30 23.60 11.97
C SER A 165 0.77 23.56 12.19
N HIS A 166 0.13 22.42 11.96
CA HIS A 166 -1.32 22.23 12.08
C HIS A 166 -1.63 21.15 13.13
N ARG A 167 -1.78 21.57 14.39
CA ARG A 167 -1.97 20.65 15.52
C ARG A 167 -3.20 19.76 15.39
N ASP A 168 -4.25 20.27 14.76
CA ASP A 168 -5.50 19.56 14.48
C ASP A 168 -5.32 18.36 13.55
N ILE A 169 -4.23 18.32 12.76
CA ILE A 169 -3.90 17.15 11.93
C ILE A 169 -3.47 15.98 12.80
N ALA A 170 -2.73 16.21 13.89
CA ALA A 170 -2.27 15.12 14.76
C ALA A 170 -3.47 14.34 15.35
N ASP A 171 -4.51 15.06 15.77
CA ASP A 171 -5.72 14.46 16.35
C ASP A 171 -6.51 13.60 15.34
N GLN A 172 -6.28 13.77 14.03
CA GLN A 172 -6.90 12.97 12.97
C GLN A 172 -6.22 11.61 12.77
N PHE A 173 -5.05 11.37 13.38
CA PHE A 173 -4.26 10.14 13.20
C PHE A 173 -3.97 9.41 14.52
N PRO A 174 -5.00 8.87 15.22
CA PRO A 174 -4.80 7.97 16.35
C PRO A 174 -4.37 6.56 15.86
N THR A 175 -3.18 6.47 15.24
CA THR A 175 -2.75 5.31 14.44
C THR A 175 -1.74 4.40 15.11
N ASP A 176 -1.40 4.61 16.38
CA ASP A 176 -0.36 3.82 17.08
C ASP A 176 -0.60 2.31 16.97
N ALA A 177 -1.82 1.85 17.25
CA ALA A 177 -2.20 0.44 17.17
C ALA A 177 -2.02 -0.15 15.75
N ILE A 178 -2.18 0.67 14.70
CA ILE A 178 -1.95 0.24 13.32
C ILE A 178 -0.46 0.00 13.09
N PHE A 179 0.43 0.87 13.59
CA PHE A 179 1.87 0.69 13.42
C PHE A 179 2.37 -0.60 14.09
N TYR A 180 1.90 -0.91 15.31
CA TYR A 180 2.22 -2.17 15.98
C TYR A 180 1.68 -3.39 15.22
N ALA A 181 0.41 -3.34 14.76
CA ALA A 181 -0.16 -4.45 13.97
C ALA A 181 0.59 -4.65 12.64
N SER A 182 1.05 -3.55 12.03
CA SER A 182 1.86 -3.53 10.82
C SER A 182 3.34 -3.83 11.04
N ARG A 183 3.79 -4.08 12.28
CA ARG A 183 5.19 -4.33 12.64
C ARG A 183 6.15 -3.24 12.15
N MET A 184 5.67 -2.00 12.15
CA MET A 184 6.40 -0.82 11.70
C MET A 184 6.94 0.03 12.85
N GLU A 185 6.49 -0.23 14.07
CA GLU A 185 6.88 0.50 15.29
C GLU A 185 8.39 0.56 15.46
N SER A 186 9.10 -0.55 15.20
CA SER A 186 10.55 -0.63 15.39
C SER A 186 11.33 0.37 14.53
N TYR A 187 10.85 0.67 13.32
CA TYR A 187 11.46 1.68 12.45
C TYR A 187 11.20 3.10 12.94
N LEU A 188 10.05 3.34 13.58
CA LEU A 188 9.65 4.67 14.03
C LEU A 188 10.20 5.01 15.41
N GLU A 189 10.12 4.07 16.36
CA GLU A 189 10.68 4.22 17.70
C GLU A 189 12.20 4.39 17.66
N ALA A 190 12.89 3.71 16.74
CA ALA A 190 14.32 3.89 16.56
C ALA A 190 14.68 5.30 16.08
N ALA A 191 13.85 5.92 15.23
CA ALA A 191 14.07 7.27 14.71
C ALA A 191 13.69 8.38 15.69
N ALA A 192 12.86 8.07 16.70
CA ALA A 192 12.40 9.03 17.71
C ALA A 192 13.32 9.14 18.95
N ARG A 193 14.36 8.30 19.03
CA ARG A 193 15.39 8.35 20.08
C ARG A 193 16.51 9.30 19.70
#